data_AF-A0A847YWW2-F1
#
_entry.id   AF-A0A847YWW2-F1
#
_cell.length_a   1.000
_cell.length_b   1.000
_cell.length_c   1.000
_cell.angle_alpha   90.00
_cell.angle_beta   90.00
_cell.angle_gamma   90.00
#
_symmetry.space_group_name_H-M   'P 1'
#
loop_
_entity.id
_entity.type
_entity.pdbx_description
1 polymer ?
#
loop_
_entity_poly.entity_id
_entity_poly.type
_entity_poly.pdbx_seq_one_letter_code
_entity_poly.pdbx_strand_id
1 'polypeptide(L)'
;MTTCWASVLGGCNRKSQEHIVSRNIIKKLEVKNTISIFGAPWNECGVTHLNPSSLTSGILCRKHNQMLSEVDLEAGKLSTILNDIFIILIDKKYDKTNIEKKLNGK
;
A
#
# COMPACT_ATOMS: atom_id res chain seq x y z
N MET A 1 -25.11 12.06 10.54
CA MET A 1 -23.79 12.22 11.20
C MET A 1 -22.98 10.96 10.91
N THR A 2 -21.85 11.07 10.21
CA THR A 2 -20.88 9.97 10.13
C THR A 2 -20.16 9.90 11.47
N THR A 3 -20.59 9.01 12.36
CA THR A 3 -19.92 8.79 13.66
C THR A 3 -18.50 8.26 13.45
N CYS A 4 -17.58 8.52 14.38
CA CYS A 4 -16.27 7.85 14.35
C CYS A 4 -16.49 6.36 14.55
N TRP A 5 -15.92 5.50 13.70
CA TRP A 5 -16.05 4.06 13.85
C TRP A 5 -15.59 3.57 15.24
N ALA A 6 -14.52 4.17 15.77
CA ALA A 6 -13.99 3.90 17.11
C ALA A 6 -14.67 4.72 18.23
N SER A 7 -15.88 5.25 18.03
CA SER A 7 -16.54 6.09 19.04
C SER A 7 -16.78 5.39 20.38
N VAL A 8 -16.91 4.07 20.36
CA VAL A 8 -17.05 3.23 21.56
C VAL A 8 -15.86 3.36 22.53
N LEU A 9 -14.67 3.72 22.02
CA LEU A 9 -13.47 3.95 22.84
C LEU A 9 -13.47 5.32 23.55
N GLY A 10 -14.44 6.18 23.25
CA GLY A 10 -14.60 7.49 23.87
C GLY A 10 -13.56 8.55 23.44
N GLY A 11 -13.80 9.80 23.84
CA GLY A 11 -12.88 10.91 23.61
C GLY A 11 -12.67 11.27 22.13
N CYS A 12 -13.69 11.09 21.29
CA CYS A 12 -13.65 11.49 19.88
C CYS A 12 -13.46 13.00 19.71
N ASN A 13 -12.80 13.38 18.61
CA ASN A 13 -12.64 14.76 18.20
C ASN A 13 -13.08 14.95 16.74
N ARG A 14 -12.52 15.96 16.05
CA ARG A 14 -12.84 16.27 14.65
C ARG A 14 -12.55 15.07 13.74
N LYS A 15 -13.37 14.88 12.70
CA LYS A 15 -13.14 13.88 11.67
C LYS A 15 -11.79 14.08 10.97
N SER A 16 -11.19 12.97 10.56
CA SER A 16 -9.98 12.92 9.75
C SER A 16 -10.27 12.32 8.37
N GLN A 17 -9.31 12.48 7.45
CA GLN A 17 -9.26 11.71 6.21
C GLN A 17 -8.18 10.64 6.39
N GLU A 18 -8.56 9.45 6.85
CA GLU A 18 -7.62 8.33 7.00
C GLU A 18 -7.33 7.68 5.66
N HIS A 19 -6.11 7.21 5.45
CA HIS A 19 -5.77 6.51 4.23
C HIS A 19 -6.30 5.07 4.27
N ILE A 20 -6.91 4.62 3.17
CA ILE A 20 -7.45 3.25 3.05
C ILE A 20 -6.32 2.21 3.11
N VAL A 21 -5.15 2.58 2.58
CA VAL A 21 -3.88 1.85 2.67
C VAL A 21 -2.89 2.74 3.39
N SER A 22 -1.96 2.15 4.16
CA SER A 22 -0.90 2.90 4.86
C SER A 22 -0.28 4.01 3.99
N ARG A 23 -0.13 5.22 4.56
CA ARG A 23 0.45 6.36 3.83
C ARG A 23 1.89 6.08 3.44
N ASN A 24 2.65 5.39 4.30
CA ASN A 24 4.03 4.99 3.99
C ASN A 24 4.09 4.03 2.79
N ILE A 25 3.10 3.13 2.63
CA ILE A 25 3.01 2.26 1.46
C ILE A 25 2.62 3.07 0.22
N ILE A 26 1.59 3.92 0.31
CA ILE A 26 1.14 4.80 -0.78
C ILE A 26 2.31 5.63 -1.32
N LYS A 27 3.11 6.26 -0.45
CA LYS A 27 4.27 7.08 -0.84
C LYS A 27 5.32 6.30 -1.64
N LYS A 28 5.47 5.00 -1.39
CA LYS A 28 6.44 4.15 -2.10
C LYS A 28 5.95 3.73 -3.48
N LEU A 29 4.64 3.55 -3.63
CA LEU A 29 4.00 3.12 -4.89
C LEU A 29 3.67 4.31 -5.79
N GLU A 30 3.56 5.51 -5.22
CA GLU A 30 3.24 6.74 -5.91
C GLU A 30 4.37 7.16 -6.87
N VAL A 31 4.03 7.36 -8.14
CA VAL A 31 4.93 7.91 -9.17
C VAL A 31 4.27 9.14 -9.76
N LYS A 32 4.95 10.30 -9.70
CA LYS A 32 4.41 11.59 -10.18
C LYS A 32 3.00 11.88 -9.66
N ASN A 33 2.78 11.73 -8.35
CA ASN A 33 1.49 11.95 -7.68
C ASN A 33 0.34 11.10 -8.24
N THR A 34 0.66 9.89 -8.72
CA THR A 34 -0.29 8.94 -9.29
C THR A 34 0.01 7.54 -8.79
N ILE A 35 -1.04 6.75 -8.54
CA ILE A 35 -0.95 5.31 -8.24
C ILE A 35 -1.70 4.54 -9.31
N SER A 36 -1.07 3.50 -9.83
CA SER A 36 -1.65 2.60 -10.81
C SER A 36 -2.25 1.39 -10.09
N ILE A 37 -3.54 1.12 -10.32
CA ILE A 37 -4.23 -0.06 -9.81
C ILE A 37 -4.70 -0.94 -10.98
N PHE A 38 -4.67 -2.25 -10.79
CA PHE A 38 -5.19 -3.22 -11.74
C PHE A 38 -5.83 -4.39 -10.98
N GLY A 39 -6.73 -5.13 -11.62
CA GLY A 39 -7.30 -6.37 -11.06
C GLY A 39 -8.32 -6.21 -9.93
N ALA A 40 -8.79 -4.99 -9.65
CA ALA A 40 -9.92 -4.80 -8.74
C ALA A 40 -11.24 -5.18 -9.43
N PRO A 41 -12.23 -5.78 -8.73
CA PRO A 41 -13.50 -6.20 -9.35
C PRO A 41 -14.29 -5.05 -10.02
N TRP A 42 -14.09 -3.82 -9.54
CA TRP A 42 -14.70 -2.60 -10.07
C TRP A 42 -13.83 -1.88 -11.13
N ASN A 43 -12.65 -2.42 -11.43
CA ASN A 43 -11.74 -1.90 -12.43
C ASN A 43 -11.79 -2.82 -13.65
N GLU A 44 -12.86 -2.67 -14.46
CA GLU A 44 -13.07 -3.44 -15.69
C GLU A 44 -11.87 -3.23 -16.64
N CYS A 45 -11.17 -4.33 -16.94
CA CYS A 45 -10.07 -4.46 -17.91
C CYS A 45 -9.19 -3.21 -18.10
N GLY A 46 -8.19 -3.03 -17.23
CA GLY A 46 -7.13 -2.05 -17.48
C GLY A 46 -6.36 -1.62 -16.24
N VAL A 47 -5.40 -0.73 -16.46
CA VAL A 47 -4.73 0.01 -15.39
C VAL A 47 -5.51 1.30 -15.16
N THR A 48 -6.03 1.48 -13.95
CA THR A 48 -6.65 2.73 -13.52
C THR A 48 -5.64 3.55 -12.73
N HIS A 49 -5.57 4.84 -13.04
CA HIS A 49 -4.67 5.79 -12.38
C HIS A 49 -5.47 6.63 -11.37
N LEU A 50 -5.06 6.58 -10.10
CA LEU A 50 -5.70 7.29 -9.00
C LEU A 50 -4.75 8.33 -8.39
N ASN A 51 -5.33 9.42 -7.91
CA ASN A 51 -4.62 10.37 -7.08
C ASN A 51 -4.44 9.75 -5.67
N PRO A 52 -3.23 9.77 -5.07
CA PRO A 52 -3.02 9.32 -3.69
C PRO A 52 -4.02 9.91 -2.68
N SER A 53 -4.47 11.14 -2.87
CA SER A 53 -5.45 11.78 -1.99
C SER A 53 -6.85 11.16 -2.06
N SER A 54 -7.22 10.54 -3.19
CA SER A 54 -8.51 9.85 -3.34
C SER A 54 -8.55 8.51 -2.62
N LEU A 55 -7.40 7.99 -2.16
CA LEU A 55 -7.30 6.77 -1.35
C LEU A 55 -7.49 7.08 0.14
N THR A 56 -8.48 7.90 0.46
CA THR A 56 -8.82 8.29 1.83
C THR A 56 -10.29 8.00 2.13
N SER A 57 -10.60 7.88 3.41
CA SER A 57 -11.94 7.70 3.95
C SER A 57 -12.13 8.63 5.15
N GLY A 58 -13.39 8.85 5.55
CA GLY A 58 -13.77 9.71 6.68
C GLY A 58 -14.37 8.96 7.88
N ILE A 59 -13.98 7.70 8.09
CA ILE A 59 -14.52 6.82 9.14
C ILE A 59 -13.94 7.12 10.52
N LEU A 60 -12.70 7.63 10.64
CA LEU A 60 -12.07 7.91 11.94
C LEU A 60 -12.09 9.40 12.32
N CYS A 61 -11.94 9.68 13.61
CA CYS A 61 -11.60 11.01 14.09
C CYS A 61 -10.08 11.15 14.16
N ARG A 62 -9.57 12.38 14.15
CA ARG A 62 -8.14 12.68 14.16
C ARG A 62 -7.41 11.99 15.31
N LYS A 63 -8.01 11.94 16.50
CA LYS A 63 -7.42 11.25 17.67
C LYS A 63 -7.23 9.76 17.39
N HIS A 64 -8.31 9.06 17.02
CA HIS A 64 -8.25 7.61 16.80
C HIS A 64 -7.44 7.23 15.58
N ASN A 65 -7.44 8.05 14.53
CA ASN A 65 -6.56 7.86 13.39
C ASN A 65 -5.08 8.02 13.79
N GLN A 66 -4.77 9.02 14.61
CA GLN A 66 -3.39 9.25 15.08
C GLN A 66 -2.87 8.10 15.94
N MET A 67 -3.72 7.42 16.70
CA MET A 67 -3.32 6.23 17.47
C MET A 67 -2.84 5.08 16.59
N LEU A 68 -3.18 5.08 15.29
CA LEU A 68 -2.72 4.08 14.32
C LEU A 68 -1.39 4.48 13.62
N SER A 69 -0.80 5.63 13.95
CA SER A 69 0.42 6.11 13.28
C SER A 69 1.61 5.16 13.45
N GLU A 70 1.71 4.47 14.60
CA GLU A 70 2.77 3.48 14.82
C GLU A 70 2.59 2.27 13.90
N VAL A 71 1.34 1.83 13.69
CA VAL A 71 1.03 0.75 12.74
C VAL A 71 1.36 1.18 11.30
N ASP A 72 1.08 2.43 10.93
CA ASP A 72 1.46 2.98 9.62
C ASP A 72 2.98 2.99 9.42
N LEU A 73 3.75 3.27 10.47
CA LEU A 73 5.21 3.23 10.44
C LEU A 73 5.74 1.80 10.21
N GLU A 74 5.23 0.83 10.97
CA GLU A 74 5.65 -0.57 10.84
C GLU A 74 5.23 -1.17 9.49
N ALA A 75 4.05 -0.82 8.97
CA ALA A 75 3.62 -1.20 7.63
C ALA A 75 4.60 -0.69 6.55
N GLY A 76 5.12 0.53 6.74
CA GLY A 76 6.19 1.08 5.92
C GLY A 76 7.45 0.19 5.92
N LYS A 77 7.94 -0.20 7.09
CA LYS A 77 9.13 -1.07 7.23
C LYS A 77 8.91 -2.44 6.60
N LEU A 78 7.79 -3.08 6.90
CA LEU A 78 7.42 -4.38 6.34
C LEU A 78 7.39 -4.32 4.80
N SER A 79 6.79 -3.26 4.24
CA SER A 79 6.76 -3.08 2.79
C SER A 79 8.16 -2.95 2.17
N THR A 80 9.14 -2.35 2.84
CA THR A 80 10.54 -2.33 2.35
C THR A 80 11.08 -3.76 2.29
N ILE A 81 10.96 -4.50 3.39
CA ILE A 81 11.52 -5.84 3.51
C ILE A 81 10.91 -6.78 2.46
N LEU A 82 9.59 -6.73 2.27
CA LEU A 82 8.92 -7.55 1.27
C LEU A 82 9.37 -7.22 -0.16
N ASN A 83 9.59 -5.94 -0.46
CA ASN A 83 10.11 -5.52 -1.75
C ASN A 83 11.54 -6.02 -1.98
N ASP A 84 12.40 -5.94 -0.96
CA ASP A 84 13.78 -6.41 -1.04
C ASP A 84 13.84 -7.93 -1.24
N ILE A 85 13.03 -8.68 -0.50
CA ILE A 85 12.89 -10.14 -0.68
C ILE A 85 12.43 -10.44 -2.11
N PHE A 86 11.42 -9.72 -2.61
CA PHE A 86 10.90 -9.93 -3.95
C PHE A 86 11.96 -9.70 -5.04
N ILE A 87 12.74 -8.62 -4.93
CA ILE A 87 13.84 -8.32 -5.85
C ILE A 87 14.89 -9.45 -5.82
N ILE A 88 15.31 -9.89 -4.64
CA ILE A 88 16.30 -10.97 -4.49
C ILE A 88 15.79 -12.28 -5.12
N LEU A 89 14.50 -12.60 -4.95
CA LEU A 89 13.91 -13.80 -5.52
C LEU A 89 13.80 -13.74 -7.05
N ILE A 90 13.49 -12.58 -7.62
CA ILE A 90 13.49 -12.36 -9.06
C ILE A 90 14.89 -12.50 -9.63
N ASP A 91 15.88 -11.87 -8.99
CA ASP A 91 17.27 -11.89 -9.44
C ASP A 91 17.84 -13.32 -9.48
N LYS A 92 17.65 -14.07 -8.39
CA LYS A 92 18.04 -15.50 -8.33
C LYS A 92 17.34 -16.35 -9.39
N LYS A 93 16.06 -16.06 -9.69
CA LYS A 93 15.32 -16.77 -10.75
C LYS A 93 15.90 -16.45 -12.12
N TYR A 94 16.22 -15.20 -12.39
CA TYR A 94 16.83 -14.76 -13.65
C TYR A 94 18.19 -15.45 -13.87
N ASP A 95 19.05 -15.45 -12.86
CA ASP A 95 20.35 -16.12 -12.89
C ASP A 95 20.24 -17.63 -13.19
N LYS A 96 19.35 -18.33 -12.48
CA LYS A 96 19.13 -19.77 -12.70
C LYS A 96 18.67 -20.06 -14.13
N THR A 97 17.74 -19.25 -14.65
CA THR A 97 17.20 -19.41 -16.02
C THR A 97 18.30 -19.18 -17.07
N ASN A 98 19.21 -18.24 -16.85
CA ASN A 98 20.34 -17.98 -17.75
C ASN A 98 21.40 -19.08 -17.70
N ILE A 99 21.67 -19.67 -16.53
CA ILE A 99 22.57 -20.82 -16.39
C ILE A 99 21.99 -22.03 -17.13
N GLU A 100 20.71 -22.35 -16.93
CA GLU A 100 20.04 -23.45 -17.62
C GLU A 100 20.04 -23.27 -19.15
N LYS A 101 19.80 -22.04 -19.65
CA LYS A 101 19.93 -21.73 -21.09
C LYS A 101 21.36 -21.91 -21.62
N LYS A 102 22.39 -21.54 -20.86
CA LYS A 102 23.80 -21.77 -21.23
C LYS A 102 24.17 -23.24 -21.23
N LEU A 103 23.62 -24.03 -20.31
CA LEU A 103 23.88 -25.47 -20.20
C LEU A 103 23.14 -26.29 -21.26
N ASN A 104 21.92 -25.89 -21.62
CA ASN A 104 21.07 -26.58 -22.61
C ASN A 104 21.24 -26.04 -24.04
N GLY A 105 22.01 -24.96 -24.23
CA GLY A 105 22.32 -24.36 -25.53
C GLY A 105 23.50 -25.01 -26.24
N LYS A 106 23.47 -26.34 -26.38
CA LYS A 106 24.14 -27.09 -27.47
C LYS A 106 23.09 -27.49 -28.48
#